data_AF-A0A1M7CJC2-F1
#
_entry.id   AF-A0A1M7CJC2-F1
#
_cell.length_a   1.000
_cell.length_b   1.000
_cell.length_c   1.000
_cell.angle_alpha   90.00
_cell.angle_beta   90.00
_cell.angle_gamma   90.00
#
_symmetry.space_group_name_H-M   'P 1'
#
loop_
_entity.id
_entity.type
_entity.pdbx_description
1 polymer ?
#
loop_
_entity_poly.entity_id
_entity_poly.type
_entity_poly.pdbx_seq_one_letter_code
_entity_poly.pdbx_strand_id
1 'polypeptide(L)'
;MNPGYIPALAAFGGSAVGGLTSLVATWVTQRRRDSVRRLAQEKTRRQKLYRQFIEEASKLYADALVHNNSEVSALVNMYALIGRMRILSSDAVIEGAEAVARMIVDTYLSPNKTFPELRELIGSHATDPLRSFSQVCREELSALGRG
;
A
#
# COMPACT_ATOMS: atom_id res chain seq x y z
N MET A 1 -77.72 -0.17 17.91
CA MET A 1 -76.87 -0.99 17.02
C MET A 1 -75.78 -0.10 16.44
N ASN A 2 -74.56 -0.47 16.80
CA ASN A 2 -73.24 -0.14 16.25
C ASN A 2 -72.59 1.24 16.36
N PRO A 3 -71.26 1.25 16.63
CA PRO A 3 -70.53 2.34 17.26
C PRO A 3 -69.49 2.96 16.31
N GLY A 4 -68.95 4.13 16.70
CA GLY A 4 -67.54 4.48 16.45
C GLY A 4 -67.14 4.91 15.04
N TYR A 5 -67.40 6.16 14.69
CA TYR A 5 -66.56 6.86 13.71
C TYR A 5 -65.42 7.56 14.46
N ILE A 6 -64.41 6.77 14.84
CA ILE A 6 -63.11 7.32 15.27
C ILE A 6 -62.28 7.56 14.00
N PRO A 7 -61.66 8.74 13.81
CA PRO A 7 -60.93 9.06 12.60
C PRO A 7 -59.76 8.10 12.40
N ALA A 8 -59.76 7.34 11.29
CA ALA A 8 -58.63 6.54 10.82
C ALA A 8 -57.51 7.41 10.21
N LEU A 9 -57.22 8.58 10.79
CA LEU A 9 -56.24 9.54 10.31
C LEU A 9 -55.29 10.07 11.41
N ALA A 10 -55.17 9.36 12.53
CA ALA A 10 -54.11 9.57 13.52
C ALA A 10 -53.07 8.42 13.56
N ALA A 11 -53.11 7.50 12.59
CA ALA A 11 -52.19 6.35 12.53
C ALA A 11 -51.13 6.41 11.42
N PHE A 12 -51.03 7.54 10.69
CA PHE A 12 -50.05 7.75 9.62
C PHE A 12 -49.21 9.04 9.79
N GLY A 13 -49.07 9.51 11.03
CA GLY A 13 -48.13 10.60 11.37
C GLY A 13 -46.71 10.13 11.73
N GLY A 14 -46.44 8.82 11.71
CA GLY A 14 -45.15 8.27 12.18
C GLY A 14 -44.28 7.56 11.13
N SER A 15 -44.79 7.22 9.95
CA SER A 15 -44.13 6.28 9.02
C SER A 15 -43.53 6.90 7.76
N ALA A 16 -44.00 8.07 7.32
CA ALA A 16 -43.43 8.73 6.13
C ALA A 16 -42.04 9.35 6.40
N VAL A 17 -41.78 9.80 7.63
CA VAL A 17 -40.48 10.35 8.05
C VAL A 17 -39.46 9.21 8.26
N GLY A 18 -39.89 8.03 8.72
CA GLY A 18 -39.04 6.85 8.95
C GLY A 18 -38.54 6.16 7.67
N GLY A 19 -39.36 6.14 6.61
CA GLY A 19 -38.98 5.57 5.31
C GLY A 19 -37.94 6.42 4.56
N LEU A 20 -38.12 7.74 4.55
CA LEU A 20 -37.16 8.67 3.94
C LEU A 20 -35.84 8.73 4.72
N THR A 21 -35.88 8.72 6.05
CA THR A 21 -34.65 8.60 6.85
C THR A 21 -33.94 7.27 6.64
N SER A 22 -34.66 6.15 6.43
CA SER A 22 -34.04 4.85 6.16
C SER A 22 -33.36 4.80 4.77
N LEU A 23 -33.98 5.40 3.75
CA LEU A 23 -33.38 5.49 2.41
C LEU A 23 -32.18 6.45 2.38
N VAL A 24 -32.28 7.60 3.05
CA VAL A 24 -31.16 8.55 3.20
C VAL A 24 -30.04 7.95 4.04
N ALA A 25 -30.36 7.30 5.16
CA ALA A 25 -29.38 6.59 5.98
C ALA A 25 -28.72 5.46 5.20
N THR A 26 -29.48 4.69 4.41
CA THR A 26 -28.93 3.63 3.55
C THR A 26 -28.04 4.21 2.47
N TRP A 27 -28.43 5.29 1.79
CA TRP A 27 -27.59 5.93 0.77
C TRP A 27 -26.31 6.53 1.35
N VAL A 28 -26.41 7.24 2.49
CA VAL A 28 -25.24 7.79 3.20
C VAL A 28 -24.34 6.67 3.69
N THR A 29 -24.90 5.61 4.26
CA THR A 29 -24.13 4.46 4.76
C THR A 29 -23.52 3.66 3.62
N GLN A 30 -24.25 3.43 2.54
CA GLN A 30 -23.78 2.73 1.34
C GLN A 30 -22.65 3.51 0.67
N ARG A 31 -22.80 4.82 0.50
CA ARG A 31 -21.78 5.68 -0.09
C ARG A 31 -20.51 5.74 0.75
N ARG A 32 -20.65 5.80 2.09
CA ARG A 32 -19.51 5.67 3.02
C ARG A 32 -18.86 4.29 2.93
N ARG A 33 -19.65 3.21 2.87
CA ARG A 33 -19.14 1.83 2.73
C ARG A 33 -18.37 1.63 1.42
N ASP A 34 -18.87 2.18 0.31
CA ASP A 34 -18.23 2.05 -0.99
C ASP A 34 -16.90 2.82 -1.07
N SER A 35 -16.84 4.05 -0.54
CA SER A 35 -15.59 4.82 -0.47
C SER A 35 -14.55 4.14 0.43
N VAL A 36 -14.94 3.69 1.62
CA VAL A 36 -14.05 2.98 2.55
C VAL A 36 -13.54 1.68 1.93
N ARG A 37 -14.39 0.94 1.21
CA ARG A 37 -14.00 -0.30 0.53
C ARG A 37 -12.98 -0.05 -0.59
N ARG A 38 -13.16 1.03 -1.37
CA ARG A 38 -12.21 1.43 -2.42
C ARG A 38 -10.85 1.80 -1.85
N LEU A 39 -10.81 2.63 -0.82
CA LEU A 39 -9.58 3.02 -0.12
C LEU A 39 -8.86 1.81 0.49
N ALA A 40 -9.61 0.89 1.11
CA ALA A 40 -9.05 -0.34 1.64
C ALA A 40 -8.44 -1.21 0.54
N GLN A 41 -9.11 -1.35 -0.62
CA GLN A 41 -8.59 -2.10 -1.76
C GLN A 41 -7.33 -1.47 -2.35
N GLU A 42 -7.29 -0.15 -2.50
CA GLU A 42 -6.10 0.58 -2.96
C GLU A 42 -4.92 0.38 -2.00
N LYS A 43 -5.18 0.52 -0.69
CA LYS A 43 -4.17 0.29 0.35
C LYS A 43 -3.62 -1.13 0.30
N THR A 44 -4.49 -2.15 0.20
CA THR A 44 -4.05 -3.55 0.10
C THR A 44 -3.26 -3.81 -1.18
N ARG A 45 -3.65 -3.21 -2.31
CA ARG A 45 -2.93 -3.35 -3.58
C ARG A 45 -1.52 -2.78 -3.49
N ARG A 46 -1.38 -1.57 -2.91
CA ARG A 46 -0.06 -0.94 -2.69
C ARG A 46 0.78 -1.71 -1.67
N GLN A 47 0.19 -2.16 -0.57
CA GLN A 47 0.88 -3.02 0.42
C GLN A 47 1.48 -4.27 -0.23
N LYS A 48 0.70 -4.96 -1.08
CA LYS A 48 1.18 -6.15 -1.79
C LYS A 48 2.34 -5.81 -2.72
N LEU A 49 2.24 -4.69 -3.44
CA LEU A 49 3.30 -4.24 -4.35
C LEU A 49 4.59 -3.91 -3.60
N TYR A 50 4.50 -3.18 -2.49
CA TYR A 50 5.67 -2.80 -1.69
C TYR A 50 6.34 -4.00 -1.05
N ARG A 51 5.55 -4.96 -0.55
CA ARG A 51 6.08 -6.22 -0.03
C ARG A 51 6.85 -6.99 -1.11
N GLN A 52 6.27 -7.14 -2.30
CA GLN A 52 6.92 -7.84 -3.42
C GLN A 52 8.25 -7.19 -3.81
N PHE A 53 8.30 -5.86 -3.83
CA PHE A 53 9.53 -5.14 -4.12
C PHE A 53 10.59 -5.32 -3.03
N ILE A 54 10.22 -5.22 -1.75
CA ILE A 54 11.16 -5.44 -0.63
C ILE A 54 11.72 -6.85 -0.67
N GLU A 55 10.87 -7.86 -0.92
CA GLU A 55 11.30 -9.27 -1.03
C GLU A 55 12.30 -9.47 -2.17
N GLU A 56 12.02 -8.91 -3.36
CA GLU A 56 12.90 -9.04 -4.53
C GLU A 56 14.20 -8.26 -4.35
N ALA A 57 14.12 -7.00 -3.92
CA ALA A 57 15.27 -6.14 -3.70
C ALA A 57 16.20 -6.67 -2.61
N SER A 58 15.65 -7.22 -1.52
CA SER A 58 16.46 -7.83 -0.45
C SER A 58 17.26 -9.04 -0.95
N LYS A 59 16.65 -9.88 -1.81
CA LYS A 59 17.34 -11.02 -2.42
C LYS A 59 18.47 -10.58 -3.34
N LEU A 60 18.16 -9.64 -4.24
CA LEU A 60 19.15 -9.08 -5.16
C LEU A 60 20.29 -8.40 -4.42
N TYR A 61 20.00 -7.66 -3.35
CA TYR A 61 21.04 -7.02 -2.55
C TYR A 61 21.94 -8.05 -1.86
N ALA A 62 21.35 -9.07 -1.22
CA ALA A 62 22.12 -10.13 -0.58
C ALA A 62 22.99 -10.90 -1.59
N ASP A 63 22.46 -11.15 -2.80
CA ASP A 63 23.20 -11.78 -3.89
C ASP A 63 24.35 -10.90 -4.37
N ALA A 64 24.10 -9.61 -4.62
CA ALA A 64 25.10 -8.64 -5.07
C ALA A 64 26.27 -8.48 -4.09
N LEU A 65 26.05 -8.70 -2.81
CA LEU A 65 27.11 -8.61 -1.81
C LEU A 65 28.14 -9.74 -1.91
N VAL A 66 27.77 -10.90 -2.44
CA VAL A 66 28.66 -12.08 -2.49
C VAL A 66 28.96 -12.55 -3.90
N HIS A 67 28.19 -12.09 -4.89
CA HIS A 67 28.34 -12.39 -6.30
C HIS A 67 28.34 -11.11 -7.14
N ASN A 68 29.15 -11.12 -8.18
CA ASN A 68 29.25 -10.05 -9.18
C ASN A 68 28.47 -10.38 -10.47
N ASN A 69 27.66 -11.44 -10.46
CA ASN A 69 26.91 -11.91 -11.63
C ASN A 69 25.42 -11.92 -11.27
N SER A 70 24.69 -10.86 -11.63
CA SER A 70 23.22 -10.89 -11.50
C SER A 70 22.61 -11.70 -12.63
N GLU A 71 21.59 -12.51 -12.36
CA GLU A 71 20.69 -12.93 -13.42
C GLU A 71 19.93 -11.71 -13.97
N VAL A 72 20.12 -11.38 -15.24
CA VAL A 72 19.44 -10.25 -15.92
C VAL A 72 17.92 -10.30 -15.70
N SER A 73 17.34 -11.51 -15.61
CA SER A 73 15.93 -11.74 -15.32
C SER A 73 15.46 -11.12 -13.99
N ALA A 74 16.26 -11.21 -12.93
CA ALA A 74 15.89 -10.71 -11.60
C ALA A 74 15.92 -9.18 -11.54
N LEU A 75 16.89 -8.53 -12.20
CA LEU A 75 16.91 -7.07 -12.36
C LEU A 75 15.70 -6.55 -13.16
N VAL A 76 15.28 -7.30 -14.20
CA VAL A 76 14.07 -6.98 -14.97
C VAL A 76 12.82 -7.07 -14.09
N ASN A 77 12.71 -8.08 -13.21
CA ASN A 77 11.58 -8.18 -12.29
C ASN A 77 11.51 -6.99 -11.32
N MET A 78 12.64 -6.58 -10.75
CA MET A 78 12.71 -5.39 -9.91
C MET A 78 12.27 -4.14 -10.68
N TYR A 79 12.76 -3.94 -11.91
CA TYR A 79 12.37 -2.81 -12.74
C TYR A 79 10.88 -2.82 -13.10
N ALA A 80 10.29 -3.99 -13.33
CA ALA A 80 8.86 -4.14 -13.57
C ALA A 80 8.02 -3.74 -12.34
N LEU A 81 8.49 -4.03 -11.12
CA LEU A 81 7.84 -3.60 -9.89
C LEU A 81 7.87 -2.07 -9.74
N ILE A 82 8.99 -1.43 -10.07
CA ILE A 82 9.09 0.05 -10.13
C ILE A 82 8.09 0.60 -11.16
N GLY A 83 8.01 -0.02 -12.35
CA GLY A 83 7.03 0.35 -13.38
C GLY A 83 5.57 0.27 -12.87
N ARG A 84 5.24 -0.72 -12.04
CA ARG A 84 3.92 -0.80 -11.39
C ARG A 84 3.71 0.29 -10.33
N MET A 85 4.75 0.67 -9.59
CA MET A 85 4.68 1.79 -8.65
C MET A 85 4.41 3.11 -9.37
N ARG A 86 5.00 3.34 -10.55
CA ARG A 86 4.72 4.53 -11.38
C ARG A 86 3.25 4.70 -11.75
N ILE A 87 2.47 3.62 -11.75
CA ILE A 87 1.03 3.65 -12.03
C ILE A 87 0.22 3.89 -10.75
N LEU A 88 0.71 3.42 -9.60
CA LEU A 88 -0.13 3.25 -8.40
C LEU A 88 0.31 4.06 -7.20
N SER A 89 1.55 4.57 -7.16
CA SER A 89 2.23 5.10 -5.99
C SER A 89 2.61 6.56 -6.18
N SER A 90 2.99 7.22 -5.09
CA SER A 90 3.52 8.59 -5.10
C SER A 90 4.94 8.66 -5.64
N ASP A 91 5.33 9.84 -6.10
CA ASP A 91 6.69 10.11 -6.59
C ASP A 91 7.76 9.78 -5.54
N ALA A 92 7.51 10.08 -4.26
CA ALA A 92 8.43 9.73 -3.18
C ALA A 92 8.68 8.22 -3.04
N VAL A 93 7.66 7.38 -3.28
CA VAL A 93 7.83 5.92 -3.28
C VAL A 93 8.64 5.48 -4.49
N ILE A 94 8.40 6.07 -5.66
CA ILE A 94 9.12 5.76 -6.91
C ILE A 94 10.61 6.12 -6.75
N GLU A 95 10.91 7.32 -6.27
CA GLU A 95 12.27 7.78 -6.01
C GLU A 95 13.01 6.88 -5.01
N GLY A 96 12.33 6.46 -3.93
CA GLY A 96 12.87 5.51 -2.97
C GLY A 96 13.20 4.15 -3.60
N ALA A 97 12.31 3.64 -4.45
CA ALA A 97 12.53 2.37 -5.14
C ALA A 97 13.69 2.45 -6.14
N GLU A 98 13.82 3.56 -6.86
CA GLU A 98 14.95 3.80 -7.77
C GLU A 98 16.27 3.96 -7.03
N ALA A 99 16.27 4.55 -5.83
CA ALA A 99 17.46 4.63 -4.98
C ALA A 99 17.92 3.24 -4.51
N VAL A 100 16.99 2.37 -4.14
CA VAL A 100 17.28 0.96 -3.82
C VAL A 100 17.86 0.23 -5.04
N ALA A 101 17.24 0.40 -6.21
CA ALA A 101 17.71 -0.24 -7.44
C ALA A 101 19.14 0.19 -7.82
N ARG A 102 19.44 1.49 -7.72
CA ARG A 102 20.79 2.03 -7.96
C ARG A 102 21.80 1.42 -6.99
N MET A 103 21.48 1.40 -5.70
CA MET A 103 22.36 0.79 -4.69
C MET A 103 22.66 -0.69 -4.98
N ILE A 104 21.66 -1.48 -5.40
CA ILE A 104 21.85 -2.89 -5.75
C ILE A 104 22.79 -3.03 -6.96
N VAL A 105 22.57 -2.23 -8.02
CA VAL A 105 23.42 -2.25 -9.20
C VAL A 105 24.85 -1.84 -8.85
N ASP A 106 25.04 -0.77 -8.07
CA ASP A 106 26.36 -0.32 -7.61
C ASP A 106 27.07 -1.40 -6.77
N THR A 107 26.29 -2.20 -6.02
CA THR A 107 26.82 -3.32 -5.23
C THR A 107 27.33 -4.44 -6.15
N TYR A 108 26.60 -4.82 -7.20
CA TYR A 108 27.07 -5.80 -8.19
C TYR A 108 28.34 -5.36 -8.93
N LEU A 109 28.54 -4.04 -9.08
CA LEU A 109 29.73 -3.46 -9.70
C LEU A 109 30.90 -3.32 -8.72
N SER A 110 30.68 -3.58 -7.43
CA SER A 110 31.70 -3.51 -6.38
C SER A 110 32.35 -4.88 -6.13
N PRO A 111 33.54 -4.94 -5.52
CA PRO A 111 34.14 -6.21 -5.12
C PRO A 111 33.26 -6.98 -4.12
N ASN A 112 33.13 -8.29 -4.33
CA ASN A 112 32.38 -9.17 -3.44
C ASN A 112 32.88 -9.07 -2.00
N LYS A 113 31.96 -9.05 -1.05
CA LYS A 113 32.24 -8.97 0.37
C LYS A 113 32.50 -10.37 0.95
N THR A 114 33.46 -10.42 1.85
CA THR A 114 33.71 -11.58 2.71
C THR A 114 32.76 -11.58 3.90
N PHE A 115 32.57 -12.73 4.54
CA PHE A 115 31.67 -12.86 5.70
C PHE A 115 31.99 -11.88 6.87
N PRO A 116 33.26 -11.61 7.22
CA PRO A 116 33.59 -10.58 8.21
C PRO A 116 33.14 -9.17 7.80
N GLU A 117 33.34 -8.79 6.53
CA GLU A 117 32.92 -7.49 6.00
C GLU A 117 31.39 -7.36 5.97
N LEU A 118 30.65 -8.46 5.72
CA LEU A 118 29.18 -8.47 5.85
C LEU A 118 28.73 -8.16 7.27
N ARG A 119 29.43 -8.67 8.29
CA ARG A 119 29.10 -8.39 9.70
C ARG A 119 29.30 -6.91 10.03
N GLU A 120 30.36 -6.30 9.53
CA GLU A 120 30.59 -4.86 9.67
C GLU A 120 29.51 -4.06 8.94
N LEU A 121 29.13 -4.46 7.72
CA LEU A 121 28.10 -3.80 6.93
C LEU A 121 26.74 -3.80 7.64
N ILE A 122 26.34 -4.95 8.21
CA ILE A 122 25.09 -5.08 8.98
C ILE A 122 25.13 -4.22 10.25
N GLY A 123 26.30 -4.13 10.90
CA GLY A 123 26.51 -3.30 12.09
C GLY A 123 26.57 -1.80 11.78
N SER A 124 27.04 -1.44 10.59
CA SER A 124 27.04 -0.07 10.11
C SER A 124 25.63 0.26 9.61
N HIS A 125 24.88 1.08 10.34
CA HIS A 125 23.64 1.68 9.84
C HIS A 125 23.88 2.68 8.67
N ALA A 126 24.99 2.55 7.95
CA ALA A 126 25.29 3.34 6.77
C ALA A 126 24.13 3.19 5.79
N THR A 127 23.60 4.35 5.37
CA THR A 127 22.48 4.56 4.45
C THR A 127 21.86 3.27 3.91
N ASP A 128 20.82 2.78 4.58
CA ASP A 128 20.03 1.63 4.14
C ASP A 128 18.86 2.14 3.28
N PRO A 129 18.97 2.11 1.94
CA PRO A 129 17.92 2.64 1.08
C PRO A 129 16.60 1.85 1.20
N LEU A 130 16.65 0.58 1.62
CA LEU A 130 15.44 -0.21 1.90
C LEU A 130 14.72 0.31 3.14
N ARG A 131 15.45 0.79 4.15
CA ARG A 131 14.86 1.47 5.31
C ARG A 131 14.17 2.77 4.90
N SER A 132 14.85 3.62 4.12
CA SER A 132 14.26 4.87 3.61
C SER A 132 13.04 4.60 2.74
N PHE A 133 13.12 3.62 1.83
CA PHE A 133 12.00 3.17 1.01
C PHE A 133 10.81 2.69 1.84
N SER A 134 11.07 1.87 2.87
CA SER A 134 10.03 1.36 3.76
C SER A 134 9.33 2.48 4.54
N GLN A 135 10.08 3.51 4.92
CA GLN A 135 9.53 4.69 5.61
C GLN A 135 8.57 5.48 4.71
N VAL A 136 8.98 5.79 3.47
CA VAL A 136 8.09 6.51 2.52
C VAL A 136 6.86 5.68 2.16
N CYS A 137 6.99 4.36 2.03
CA CYS A 137 5.86 3.45 1.84
C CYS A 137 4.88 3.50 3.03
N ARG A 138 5.41 3.51 4.26
CA ARG A 138 4.58 3.58 5.47
C ARG A 138 3.82 4.89 5.55
N GLU A 139 4.46 6.01 5.20
CA GLU A 139 3.83 7.33 5.18
C GLU A 139 2.69 7.38 4.17
N GLU A 140 2.93 6.87 2.95
CA GLU A 140 1.91 6.83 1.90
C GLU A 140 0.70 5.96 2.28
N LEU A 141 0.94 4.77 2.82
CA LEU A 141 -0.13 3.87 3.29
C LEU A 141 -0.90 4.43 4.49
N SER A 142 -0.25 5.27 5.29
CA SER A 142 -0.87 5.97 6.43
C SER A 142 -1.69 7.16 5.97
N ALA A 143 -1.30 7.83 4.87
CA ALA A 143 -2.07 8.90 4.26
C ALA A 143 -3.38 8.37 3.65
N LEU A 144 -3.33 7.22 2.97
CA LEU A 144 -4.52 6.55 2.41
C LEU A 144 -5.56 6.11 3.45
N GLY A 145 -5.15 5.93 4.70
CA GLY A 145 -6.05 5.55 5.81
C GLY A 145 -6.76 6.73 6.48
N ARG A 146 -6.43 7.98 6.13
CA ARG A 146 -6.99 9.20 6.72
C ARG A 146 -8.02 9.91 5.85
N GLY A 147 -8.25 9.41 4.63
CA GLY A 147 -9.22 9.94 3.66
C GLY A 147 -10.60 9.31 3.72
#